data_AF-A0A8T7BV72-F1
#
_entry.id   AF-A0A8T7BV72-F1
#
_cell.length_a   1.000
_cell.length_b   1.000
_cell.length_c   1.000
_cell.angle_alpha   90.00
_cell.angle_beta   90.00
_cell.angle_gamma   90.00
#
_symmetry.space_group_name_H-M   'P 1'
#
loop_
_entity.id
_entity.type
_entity.pdbx_description
1 polymer ?
#
loop_
_entity_poly.entity_id
_entity_poly.type
_entity_poly.pdbx_seq_one_letter_code
_entity_poly.pdbx_strand_id
1 'polypeptide(L)'
;MTLKNRILFLHRLLATAVMIFVAPALLAANLIIDDFSTNQGPLNVSPALGPLTDSSSASGAGILGGSRDLVLSTDSGSSVFSSSAQVAGGVAQLADNSQFSSDLLFQWDGADNAALALDTTGLAGIDLTTGSNNAFELGLVFDDLPATLQFNVYSTDGSASTVTFPGTGLIFTDLSILVPFASFTGGADFTDVGAIELLISSPTNGLDISFDFLQTNVAPVPVPSAVFFMGSALFGLGLLDRRTDSE
;
A
#
# COMPACT_ATOMS: atom_id res chain seq x y z
N MET A 1 21.32 18.46 -76.69
CA MET A 1 21.68 17.03 -76.85
C MET A 1 23.05 16.86 -76.20
N THR A 2 23.29 16.20 -75.08
CA THR A 2 22.45 15.35 -74.22
C THR A 2 23.16 15.25 -72.86
N LEU A 3 22.36 15.45 -71.81
CA LEU A 3 22.45 14.85 -70.49
C LEU A 3 22.95 13.39 -70.57
N LYS A 4 23.97 12.98 -69.78
CA LYS A 4 24.06 11.69 -69.05
C LYS A 4 25.50 11.31 -68.63
N ASN A 5 25.62 10.95 -67.34
CA ASN A 5 26.69 10.18 -66.68
C ASN A 5 27.94 10.98 -66.25
N ARG A 6 28.55 10.83 -65.06
CA ARG A 6 28.44 10.01 -63.83
C ARG A 6 29.52 10.59 -62.88
N ILE A 7 29.36 10.76 -61.56
CA ILE A 7 29.97 9.96 -60.46
C ILE A 7 29.67 10.80 -59.19
N LEU A 8 28.61 10.56 -58.43
CA LEU A 8 28.51 9.66 -57.27
C LEU A 8 29.61 9.87 -56.21
N PHE A 9 29.40 10.82 -55.28
CA PHE A 9 30.03 10.76 -53.95
C PHE A 9 28.94 10.62 -52.88
N LEU A 10 29.07 9.51 -52.16
CA LEU A 10 28.12 8.84 -51.30
C LEU A 10 27.75 9.71 -50.07
N HIS A 11 26.51 10.20 -50.00
CA HIS A 11 25.90 10.60 -48.73
C HIS A 11 25.37 9.34 -48.03
N ARG A 12 26.14 8.79 -47.09
CA ARG A 12 25.62 7.77 -46.16
C ARG A 12 25.05 8.48 -44.93
N LEU A 13 23.84 9.00 -45.04
CA LEU A 13 23.04 9.34 -43.87
C LEU A 13 22.42 8.03 -43.37
N LEU A 14 23.05 7.41 -42.37
CA LEU A 14 22.49 6.26 -41.67
C LEU A 14 21.37 6.79 -40.76
N ALA A 15 20.14 6.83 -41.27
CA ALA A 15 18.97 7.17 -40.48
C ALA A 15 18.65 6.00 -39.53
N THR A 16 19.18 6.07 -38.31
CA THR A 16 18.81 5.15 -37.23
C THR A 16 17.40 5.51 -36.78
N ALA A 17 16.40 4.79 -37.28
CA ALA A 17 15.03 4.90 -36.79
C ALA A 17 14.97 4.35 -35.36
N VAL A 18 14.89 5.24 -34.37
CA VAL A 18 14.56 4.87 -33.00
C VAL A 18 13.07 4.56 -32.97
N MET A 19 12.71 3.26 -33.04
CA MET A 19 11.35 2.82 -32.75
C MET A 19 11.09 2.97 -31.25
N ILE A 20 10.31 3.97 -30.88
CA ILE A 20 9.72 4.06 -29.54
C ILE A 20 8.57 3.04 -29.50
N PHE A 21 8.84 1.88 -28.92
CA PHE A 21 7.76 0.97 -28.51
C PHE A 21 7.07 1.57 -27.29
N VAL A 22 5.91 2.19 -27.50
CA VAL A 22 4.96 2.41 -26.41
C VAL A 22 4.31 1.06 -26.14
N ALA A 23 4.86 0.32 -25.16
CA ALA A 23 4.18 -0.87 -24.68
C ALA A 23 2.81 -0.44 -24.12
N PRO A 24 1.70 -1.11 -24.50
CA PRO A 24 0.44 -0.87 -23.83
C PRO A 24 0.63 -1.21 -22.35
N ALA A 25 0.41 -0.25 -21.46
CA ALA A 25 0.27 -0.53 -20.05
C ALA A 25 -0.97 -1.42 -19.91
N LEU A 26 -0.78 -2.71 -19.64
CA LEU A 26 -1.85 -3.55 -19.13
C LEU A 26 -2.36 -2.87 -17.87
N LEU A 27 -3.63 -2.50 -17.84
CA LEU A 27 -4.27 -2.07 -16.61
C LEU A 27 -4.19 -3.24 -15.63
N ALA A 28 -3.38 -3.05 -14.61
CA ALA A 28 -3.29 -3.95 -13.48
C ALA A 28 -4.63 -3.96 -12.74
N ALA A 29 -5.14 -5.14 -12.40
CA ALA A 29 -6.17 -5.22 -11.40
C ALA A 29 -5.50 -5.12 -10.02
N ASN A 30 -5.95 -4.17 -9.21
CA ASN A 30 -5.60 -4.09 -7.80
C ASN A 30 -6.08 -5.37 -7.10
N LEU A 31 -5.25 -5.94 -6.23
CA LEU A 31 -5.64 -7.05 -5.38
C LEU A 31 -6.30 -6.47 -4.14
N ILE A 32 -7.59 -6.76 -3.95
CA ILE A 32 -8.32 -6.36 -2.74
C ILE A 32 -7.82 -7.24 -1.59
N ILE A 33 -7.38 -6.59 -0.50
CA ILE A 33 -7.00 -7.25 0.75
C ILE A 33 -8.22 -7.27 1.67
N ASP A 34 -8.92 -6.15 1.78
CA ASP A 34 -10.19 -6.06 2.48
C ASP A 34 -11.05 -4.92 1.92
N ASP A 35 -12.32 -5.18 1.64
CA ASP A 35 -13.31 -4.16 1.27
C ASP A 35 -14.24 -3.79 2.44
N PHE A 36 -14.00 -4.36 3.62
CA PHE A 36 -14.75 -4.16 4.86
C PHE A 36 -16.28 -4.36 4.73
N SER A 37 -16.74 -5.07 3.69
CA SER A 37 -18.15 -5.38 3.46
C SER A 37 -18.71 -6.44 4.43
N THR A 38 -17.83 -7.21 5.06
CA THR A 38 -18.18 -8.24 6.06
C THR A 38 -18.11 -7.64 7.46
N ASN A 39 -19.28 -7.53 8.11
CA ASN A 39 -19.39 -6.97 9.45
C ASN A 39 -18.66 -7.81 10.51
N GLN A 40 -18.09 -7.15 11.53
CA GLN A 40 -17.39 -7.77 12.64
C GLN A 40 -17.42 -6.87 13.88
N GLY A 41 -17.53 -7.45 15.07
CA GLY A 41 -17.61 -6.70 16.34
C GLY A 41 -19.04 -6.30 16.74
N PRO A 42 -19.19 -5.35 17.69
CA PRO A 42 -18.11 -4.56 18.29
C PRO A 42 -17.24 -5.37 19.26
N LEU A 43 -15.94 -5.11 19.20
CA LEU A 43 -14.97 -5.45 20.25
C LEU A 43 -14.95 -4.32 21.28
N ASN A 44 -14.81 -4.64 22.56
CA ASN A 44 -14.77 -3.65 23.63
C ASN A 44 -13.70 -3.99 24.68
N VAL A 45 -12.84 -3.02 24.98
CA VAL A 45 -11.86 -3.13 26.07
C VAL A 45 -12.08 -2.04 27.10
N SER A 46 -11.84 -2.35 28.37
CA SER A 46 -11.88 -1.37 29.47
C SER A 46 -10.98 -1.82 30.61
N PRO A 47 -10.02 -0.99 31.08
CA PRO A 47 -9.07 -1.39 32.10
C PRO A 47 -9.68 -1.76 33.45
N ALA A 48 -10.76 -1.06 33.86
CA ALA A 48 -11.42 -1.30 35.14
C ALA A 48 -12.68 -2.17 35.05
N LEU A 49 -13.37 -2.16 33.91
CA LEU A 49 -14.72 -2.74 33.79
C LEU A 49 -14.84 -3.88 32.79
N GLY A 50 -13.81 -4.12 31.98
CA GLY A 50 -13.86 -5.06 30.86
C GLY A 50 -12.57 -5.86 30.72
N PRO A 51 -12.45 -6.63 29.63
CA PRO A 51 -11.18 -7.27 29.32
C PRO A 51 -10.15 -6.22 28.89
N LEU A 52 -8.87 -6.54 29.09
CA LEU A 52 -7.75 -5.78 28.53
C LEU A 52 -7.51 -6.10 27.06
N THR A 53 -8.08 -7.21 26.58
CA THR A 53 -7.97 -7.66 25.20
C THR A 53 -9.29 -8.30 24.80
N ASP A 54 -9.84 -7.87 23.67
CA ASP A 54 -11.01 -8.48 23.04
C ASP A 54 -10.66 -8.80 21.58
N SER A 55 -11.17 -9.92 21.06
CA SER A 55 -10.77 -10.38 19.72
C SER A 55 -11.90 -11.13 19.04
N SER A 56 -11.89 -11.12 17.70
CA SER A 56 -12.83 -11.88 16.90
C SER A 56 -12.25 -12.20 15.52
N SER A 57 -12.82 -13.21 14.87
CA SER A 57 -12.55 -13.56 13.48
C SER A 57 -13.82 -13.39 12.64
N ALA A 58 -13.68 -12.99 11.38
CA ALA A 58 -14.79 -12.91 10.44
C ALA A 58 -14.37 -13.45 9.06
N SER A 59 -15.21 -14.30 8.47
CA SER A 59 -14.96 -14.84 7.13
C SER A 59 -15.85 -14.16 6.09
N GLY A 60 -15.28 -13.83 4.92
CA GLY A 60 -15.96 -13.04 3.90
C GLY A 60 -15.30 -13.12 2.53
N ALA A 61 -16.11 -12.95 1.47
CA ALA A 61 -15.61 -12.98 0.09
C ALA A 61 -14.83 -11.73 -0.32
N GLY A 62 -15.03 -10.61 0.40
CA GLY A 62 -14.29 -9.36 0.23
C GLY A 62 -12.99 -9.31 1.04
N ILE A 63 -12.57 -10.44 1.63
CA ILE A 63 -11.40 -10.53 2.50
C ILE A 63 -10.38 -11.48 1.86
N LEU A 64 -9.14 -11.01 1.69
CA LEU A 64 -8.03 -11.82 1.21
C LEU A 64 -7.75 -12.97 2.18
N GLY A 65 -7.53 -14.17 1.63
CA GLY A 65 -7.40 -15.39 2.44
C GLY A 65 -8.73 -15.90 3.03
N GLY A 66 -9.83 -15.17 2.83
CA GLY A 66 -11.17 -15.55 3.24
C GLY A 66 -11.52 -15.28 4.71
N SER A 67 -10.58 -14.74 5.50
CA SER A 67 -10.80 -14.37 6.91
C SER A 67 -10.01 -13.12 7.29
N ARG A 68 -10.58 -12.34 8.20
CA ARG A 68 -9.94 -11.21 8.89
C ARG A 68 -10.10 -11.42 10.38
N ASP A 69 -8.99 -11.26 11.07
CA ASP A 69 -8.94 -11.27 12.52
C ASP A 69 -8.73 -9.86 13.07
N LEU A 70 -9.42 -9.57 14.16
CA LEU A 70 -9.33 -8.30 14.88
C LEU A 70 -8.94 -8.57 16.32
N VAL A 71 -7.95 -7.82 16.80
CA VAL A 71 -7.57 -7.78 18.22
C VAL A 71 -7.58 -6.34 18.68
N LEU A 72 -8.46 -6.03 19.62
CA LEU A 72 -8.46 -4.76 20.33
C LEU A 72 -7.80 -4.99 21.69
N SER A 73 -6.80 -4.17 22.03
CA SER A 73 -6.09 -4.30 23.29
C SER A 73 -5.80 -2.96 23.95
N THR A 74 -5.63 -2.98 25.26
CA THR A 74 -5.28 -1.82 26.06
C THR A 74 -4.40 -2.22 27.24
N ASP A 75 -3.68 -1.25 27.78
CA ASP A 75 -2.90 -1.43 29.00
C ASP A 75 -3.78 -1.57 30.24
N SER A 76 -3.23 -2.22 31.27
CA SER A 76 -3.87 -2.28 32.59
C SER A 76 -3.98 -0.89 33.23
N GLY A 77 -5.09 -0.62 33.93
CA GLY A 77 -5.36 0.70 34.50
C GLY A 77 -6.62 0.72 35.35
N SER A 78 -6.97 1.91 35.87
CA SER A 78 -8.15 2.11 36.72
C SER A 78 -9.25 2.95 36.04
N SER A 79 -9.12 3.20 34.74
CA SER A 79 -10.09 3.94 33.96
C SER A 79 -11.38 3.13 33.79
N VAL A 80 -12.53 3.76 34.05
CA VAL A 80 -13.86 3.21 33.75
C VAL A 80 -14.28 3.44 32.30
N PHE A 81 -13.46 4.14 31.52
CA PHE A 81 -13.70 4.34 30.10
C PHE A 81 -13.36 3.09 29.29
N SER A 82 -13.82 3.08 28.05
CA SER A 82 -13.65 1.96 27.12
C SER A 82 -13.29 2.47 25.73
N SER A 83 -12.70 1.59 24.95
CA SER A 83 -12.56 1.73 23.50
C SER A 83 -13.38 0.64 22.83
N SER A 84 -13.80 0.94 21.61
CA SER A 84 -14.49 -0.02 20.77
C SER A 84 -13.92 -0.05 19.37
N ALA A 85 -13.87 -1.24 18.79
CA ALA A 85 -13.50 -1.43 17.40
C ALA A 85 -14.56 -2.29 16.70
N GLN A 86 -14.85 -1.98 15.45
CA GLN A 86 -15.79 -2.78 14.65
C GLN A 86 -15.55 -2.58 13.15
N VAL A 87 -16.07 -3.51 12.36
CA VAL A 87 -16.29 -3.36 10.93
C VAL A 87 -17.78 -3.39 10.69
N ALA A 88 -18.35 -2.33 10.13
CA ALA A 88 -19.76 -2.26 9.83
C ALA A 88 -20.04 -1.31 8.67
N GLY A 89 -20.93 -1.72 7.76
CA GLY A 89 -21.39 -0.84 6.68
C GLY A 89 -20.30 -0.47 5.67
N GLY A 90 -19.29 -1.33 5.48
CA GLY A 90 -18.18 -1.08 4.56
C GLY A 90 -17.04 -0.27 5.19
N VAL A 91 -17.03 -0.07 6.50
CA VAL A 91 -16.02 0.73 7.19
C VAL A 91 -15.49 -0.02 8.42
N ALA A 92 -14.18 -0.08 8.54
CA ALA A 92 -13.48 -0.46 9.76
C ALA A 92 -13.22 0.79 10.61
N GLN A 93 -13.48 0.71 11.92
CA GLN A 93 -13.34 1.86 12.81
C GLN A 93 -12.76 1.46 14.16
N LEU A 94 -11.92 2.35 14.69
CA LEU A 94 -11.51 2.40 16.09
C LEU A 94 -12.06 3.69 16.69
N ALA A 95 -12.67 3.57 17.86
CA ALA A 95 -13.14 4.72 18.63
C ALA A 95 -12.67 4.61 20.08
N ASP A 96 -11.77 5.52 20.46
CA ASP A 96 -11.24 5.63 21.81
C ASP A 96 -11.98 6.72 22.58
N ASN A 97 -12.20 6.47 23.87
CA ASN A 97 -12.64 7.53 24.74
C ASN A 97 -11.54 8.61 24.92
N SER A 98 -11.92 9.88 25.09
CA SER A 98 -11.01 11.02 25.24
C SER A 98 -9.97 10.94 26.37
N GLN A 99 -10.11 9.99 27.30
CA GLN A 99 -9.17 9.75 28.40
C GLN A 99 -8.46 8.40 28.31
N PHE A 100 -8.50 7.77 27.14
CA PHE A 100 -8.15 6.38 26.95
C PHE A 100 -7.49 6.16 25.58
N SER A 101 -6.59 5.19 25.51
CA SER A 101 -5.88 4.79 24.30
C SER A 101 -5.93 3.28 24.15
N SER A 102 -5.98 2.80 22.92
CA SER A 102 -5.95 1.37 22.62
C SER A 102 -5.13 1.07 21.37
N ASP A 103 -4.87 -0.22 21.18
CA ASP A 103 -4.24 -0.77 19.99
C ASP A 103 -5.25 -1.67 19.27
N LEU A 104 -5.45 -1.45 17.98
CA LEU A 104 -6.26 -2.29 17.11
C LEU A 104 -5.36 -2.97 16.06
N LEU A 105 -5.32 -4.29 16.10
CA LEU A 105 -4.60 -5.12 15.15
C LEU A 105 -5.60 -5.79 14.20
N PHE A 106 -5.35 -5.63 12.91
CA PHE A 106 -5.96 -6.41 11.83
C PHE A 106 -4.96 -7.48 11.40
N GLN A 107 -5.43 -8.71 11.20
CA GLN A 107 -4.63 -9.80 10.63
C GLN A 107 -5.38 -10.42 9.45
N TRP A 108 -4.66 -10.58 8.34
CA TRP A 108 -5.07 -11.34 7.16
C TRP A 108 -4.03 -12.44 6.93
N ASP A 109 -4.25 -13.58 7.57
CA ASP A 109 -3.33 -14.69 7.62
C ASP A 109 -3.99 -16.02 7.25
N GLY A 110 -5.24 -15.99 6.79
CA GLY A 110 -5.98 -17.15 6.31
C GLY A 110 -7.13 -17.56 7.22
N ALA A 111 -7.92 -18.53 6.78
CA ALA A 111 -9.07 -19.00 7.55
C ALA A 111 -8.66 -20.04 8.60
N ASP A 112 -8.35 -19.59 9.82
CA ASP A 112 -7.97 -20.46 10.94
C ASP A 112 -8.87 -20.30 12.19
N ASN A 113 -9.62 -19.20 12.29
CA ASN A 113 -10.41 -18.77 13.46
C ASN A 113 -9.55 -18.57 14.72
N ALA A 114 -8.33 -18.08 14.58
CA ALA A 114 -7.38 -17.94 15.68
C ALA A 114 -6.79 -16.53 15.76
N ALA A 115 -7.65 -15.53 16.00
CA ALA A 115 -7.29 -14.10 16.06
C ALA A 115 -6.13 -13.67 16.98
N LEU A 116 -5.57 -14.54 17.81
CA LEU A 116 -4.41 -14.24 18.65
C LEU A 116 -3.12 -14.95 18.19
N ALA A 117 -3.19 -15.76 17.13
CA ALA A 117 -2.09 -16.57 16.64
C ALA A 117 -1.93 -16.34 15.14
N LEU A 118 -0.79 -15.75 14.75
CA LEU A 118 -0.47 -15.49 13.36
C LEU A 118 -0.13 -16.78 12.60
N ASP A 119 -0.83 -17.07 11.50
CA ASP A 119 -0.44 -18.11 10.53
C ASP A 119 0.33 -17.51 9.34
N THR A 120 1.66 -17.50 9.42
CA THR A 120 2.52 -16.99 8.34
C THR A 120 2.47 -17.84 7.06
N THR A 121 1.61 -18.86 6.97
CA THR A 121 1.43 -19.68 5.76
C THR A 121 0.01 -19.66 5.22
N GLY A 122 -0.95 -19.06 5.91
CA GLY A 122 -2.37 -19.27 5.57
C GLY A 122 -2.87 -18.46 4.37
N LEU A 123 -2.14 -17.46 3.87
CA LEU A 123 -2.37 -16.89 2.53
C LEU A 123 -1.77 -17.73 1.38
N ALA A 124 -1.06 -18.80 1.69
CA ALA A 124 -0.53 -19.78 0.73
C ALA A 124 0.38 -19.18 -0.37
N GLY A 125 1.18 -18.17 -0.03
CA GLY A 125 2.21 -17.63 -0.93
C GLY A 125 1.65 -16.75 -2.03
N ILE A 126 0.72 -15.85 -1.68
CA ILE A 126 0.12 -14.96 -2.66
C ILE A 126 1.12 -13.90 -3.13
N ASP A 127 1.14 -13.63 -4.44
CA ASP A 127 1.97 -12.59 -5.04
C ASP A 127 1.25 -11.23 -5.05
N LEU A 128 1.64 -10.35 -4.12
CA LEU A 128 1.12 -8.98 -4.01
C LEU A 128 1.67 -8.05 -5.11
N THR A 129 2.66 -8.48 -5.88
CA THR A 129 3.27 -7.71 -6.97
C THR A 129 2.64 -8.00 -8.34
N THR A 130 1.68 -8.92 -8.39
CA THR A 130 0.90 -9.23 -9.58
C THR A 130 0.36 -7.96 -10.22
N GLY A 131 0.45 -7.87 -11.55
CA GLY A 131 0.01 -6.67 -12.26
C GLY A 131 0.87 -5.44 -11.98
N SER A 132 2.16 -5.55 -11.66
CA SER A 132 3.03 -4.38 -11.38
C SER A 132 2.69 -3.59 -10.11
N ASN A 133 1.83 -4.14 -9.26
CA ASN A 133 1.56 -3.60 -7.94
C ASN A 133 2.87 -3.49 -7.15
N ASN A 134 3.07 -2.35 -6.50
CA ASN A 134 4.30 -2.05 -5.77
C ASN A 134 4.03 -1.25 -4.48
N ALA A 135 2.77 -1.18 -4.05
CA ALA A 135 2.33 -0.46 -2.87
C ALA A 135 1.04 -1.06 -2.31
N PHE A 136 0.81 -0.84 -1.02
CA PHE A 136 -0.53 -0.87 -0.45
C PHE A 136 -1.22 0.47 -0.66
N GLU A 137 -2.53 0.45 -0.82
CA GLU A 137 -3.41 1.61 -0.74
C GLU A 137 -4.44 1.38 0.36
N LEU A 138 -4.44 2.29 1.32
CA LEU A 138 -5.39 2.32 2.43
C LEU A 138 -6.31 3.53 2.25
N GLY A 139 -7.62 3.27 2.14
CA GLY A 139 -8.63 4.32 2.07
C GLY A 139 -8.97 4.81 3.47
N LEU A 140 -8.46 5.98 3.85
CA LEU A 140 -8.73 6.62 5.14
C LEU A 140 -9.96 7.53 5.00
N VAL A 141 -11.00 7.26 5.78
CA VAL A 141 -12.26 8.01 5.74
C VAL A 141 -12.25 9.15 6.75
N PHE A 142 -11.72 8.89 7.94
CA PHE A 142 -11.70 9.82 9.06
C PHE A 142 -10.52 9.51 9.99
N ASP A 143 -9.90 10.56 10.53
CA ASP A 143 -8.81 10.49 11.51
C ASP A 143 -8.78 11.79 12.30
N ASP A 144 -9.19 11.83 13.57
CA ASP A 144 -9.23 13.08 14.33
C ASP A 144 -7.89 13.45 14.97
N LEU A 145 -7.08 12.46 15.35
CA LEU A 145 -5.80 12.59 16.01
C LEU A 145 -4.74 11.72 15.33
N PRO A 146 -3.45 12.11 15.26
CA PRO A 146 -2.44 11.29 14.62
C PRO A 146 -2.29 9.89 15.26
N ALA A 147 -2.74 8.85 14.56
CA ALA A 147 -2.45 7.45 14.90
C ALA A 147 -1.00 7.07 14.60
N THR A 148 -0.52 5.94 15.11
CA THR A 148 0.66 5.25 14.54
C THR A 148 0.18 4.04 13.76
N LEU A 149 0.49 3.99 12.47
CA LEU A 149 0.14 2.87 11.60
C LEU A 149 1.39 2.05 11.32
N GLN A 150 1.30 0.74 11.57
CA GLN A 150 2.37 -0.20 11.30
C GLN A 150 1.84 -1.36 10.45
N PHE A 151 2.46 -1.56 9.29
CA PHE A 151 2.23 -2.76 8.49
C PHE A 151 3.35 -3.75 8.73
N ASN A 152 2.97 -5.01 8.93
CA ASN A 152 3.87 -6.15 8.85
C ASN A 152 3.44 -7.05 7.70
N VAL A 153 4.40 -7.54 6.92
CA VAL A 153 4.18 -8.52 5.86
C VAL A 153 5.09 -9.70 6.12
N TYR A 154 4.53 -10.90 6.05
CA TYR A 154 5.23 -12.15 6.32
C TYR A 154 5.23 -13.02 5.07
N SER A 155 6.39 -13.57 4.73
CA SER A 155 6.52 -14.60 3.71
C SER A 155 6.25 -15.98 4.27
N THR A 156 5.99 -16.95 3.40
CA THR A 156 5.69 -18.33 3.82
C THR A 156 6.87 -19.03 4.51
N ASP A 157 8.09 -18.54 4.30
CA ASP A 157 9.31 -18.98 4.98
C ASP A 157 9.50 -18.37 6.39
N GLY A 158 8.58 -17.49 6.82
CA GLY A 158 8.61 -16.78 8.09
C GLY A 158 9.42 -15.48 8.10
N SER A 159 10.03 -15.09 6.97
CA SER A 159 10.68 -13.79 6.83
C SER A 159 9.65 -12.67 6.93
N ALA A 160 10.01 -11.59 7.63
CA ALA A 160 9.10 -10.46 7.86
C ALA A 160 9.70 -9.15 7.34
N SER A 161 8.82 -8.25 6.92
CA SER A 161 9.13 -6.87 6.57
C SER A 161 8.13 -5.93 7.22
N THR A 162 8.62 -4.82 7.76
CA THR A 162 7.82 -3.85 8.52
C THR A 162 8.01 -2.44 7.97
N VAL A 163 6.93 -1.66 7.96
CA VAL A 163 6.96 -0.21 7.83
C VAL A 163 6.07 0.41 8.90
N THR A 164 6.51 1.55 9.45
CA THR A 164 5.73 2.35 10.39
C THR A 164 5.71 3.78 9.91
N PHE A 165 4.53 4.40 9.94
CA PHE A 165 4.36 5.80 9.59
C PHE A 165 3.30 6.45 10.49
N PRO A 166 3.43 7.75 10.78
CA PRO A 166 2.40 8.46 11.52
C PRO A 166 1.16 8.63 10.62
N GLY A 167 0.00 8.43 11.22
CA GLY A 167 -1.27 8.94 10.72
C GLY A 167 -1.22 10.47 10.62
N THR A 168 -2.13 11.02 9.81
CA THR A 168 -2.09 12.44 9.50
C THR A 168 -2.75 13.26 10.61
N GLY A 169 -3.82 12.72 11.22
CA GLY A 169 -4.76 13.47 12.04
C GLY A 169 -5.55 14.50 11.24
N LEU A 170 -6.64 14.98 11.83
CA LEU A 170 -7.53 16.01 11.27
C LEU A 170 -8.00 15.73 9.82
N ILE A 171 -8.24 14.46 9.50
CA ILE A 171 -8.83 14.02 8.24
C ILE A 171 -10.35 13.92 8.41
N PHE A 172 -11.06 14.74 7.66
CA PHE A 172 -12.53 14.81 7.66
C PHE A 172 -13.14 14.52 6.28
N THR A 173 -12.31 14.02 5.36
CA THR A 173 -12.65 13.68 3.97
C THR A 173 -11.76 12.54 3.52
N ASP A 174 -12.28 11.67 2.65
CA ASP A 174 -11.59 10.50 2.14
C ASP A 174 -10.19 10.83 1.58
N LEU A 175 -9.20 10.03 1.99
CA LEU A 175 -7.80 10.14 1.62
C LEU A 175 -7.22 8.75 1.35
N SER A 176 -6.69 8.52 0.16
CA SER A 176 -5.86 7.34 -0.11
C SER A 176 -4.43 7.54 0.39
N ILE A 177 -3.98 6.63 1.26
CA ILE A 177 -2.58 6.54 1.69
C ILE A 177 -1.91 5.43 0.88
N LEU A 178 -0.90 5.80 0.10
CA LEU A 178 -0.04 4.83 -0.60
C LEU A 178 1.19 4.51 0.23
N VAL A 179 1.41 3.21 0.47
CA VAL A 179 2.56 2.67 1.21
C VAL A 179 3.39 1.81 0.26
N PRO A 180 4.44 2.36 -0.38
CA PRO A 180 5.25 1.60 -1.32
C PRO A 180 5.92 0.39 -0.67
N PHE A 181 5.96 -0.76 -1.32
CA PHE A 181 6.68 -1.94 -0.79
C PHE A 181 8.17 -1.64 -0.53
N ALA A 182 8.75 -0.72 -1.30
CA ALA A 182 10.12 -0.26 -1.11
C ALA A 182 10.36 0.55 0.19
N SER A 183 9.31 0.98 0.91
CA SER A 183 9.46 1.63 2.22
C SER A 183 9.59 0.63 3.36
N PHE A 184 9.29 -0.64 3.11
CA PHE A 184 9.40 -1.69 4.11
C PHE A 184 10.87 -2.04 4.37
N THR A 185 11.15 -2.36 5.62
CA THR A 185 12.47 -2.83 6.07
C THR A 185 12.34 -4.27 6.56
N GLY A 186 13.19 -5.16 6.08
CA GLY A 186 13.15 -6.58 6.43
C GLY A 186 13.50 -7.48 5.26
N GLY A 187 13.02 -8.72 5.33
CA GLY A 187 13.34 -9.79 4.38
C GLY A 187 12.14 -10.50 3.76
N ALA A 188 10.91 -10.04 4.00
CA ALA A 188 9.75 -10.63 3.34
C ALA A 188 9.81 -10.43 1.81
N ASP A 189 9.53 -11.50 1.09
CA ASP A 189 9.28 -11.57 -0.33
C ASP A 189 7.79 -11.29 -0.61
N PHE A 190 7.51 -10.13 -1.22
CA PHE A 190 6.15 -9.72 -1.60
C PHE A 190 5.55 -10.54 -2.74
N THR A 191 6.33 -11.43 -3.36
CA THR A 191 5.86 -12.41 -4.36
C THR A 191 5.43 -13.75 -3.73
N ASP A 192 5.68 -13.94 -2.43
CA ASP A 192 5.33 -15.15 -1.67
C ASP A 192 4.84 -14.77 -0.26
N VAL A 193 3.70 -14.08 -0.19
CA VAL A 193 3.13 -13.58 1.07
C VAL A 193 2.25 -14.65 1.73
N GLY A 194 2.53 -14.90 3.00
CA GLY A 194 1.79 -15.83 3.84
C GLY A 194 0.87 -15.17 4.87
N ALA A 195 1.16 -13.92 5.29
CA ALA A 195 0.27 -13.13 6.16
C ALA A 195 0.54 -11.62 6.05
N ILE A 196 -0.46 -10.82 6.40
CA ILE A 196 -0.39 -9.35 6.50
C ILE A 196 -1.00 -8.90 7.83
N GLU A 197 -0.36 -7.95 8.50
CA GLU A 197 -0.93 -7.27 9.66
C GLU A 197 -0.95 -5.75 9.46
N LEU A 198 -1.99 -5.12 10.00
CA LEU A 198 -2.05 -3.67 10.20
C LEU A 198 -2.34 -3.39 11.68
N LEU A 199 -1.36 -2.83 12.37
CA LEU A 199 -1.51 -2.31 13.73
C LEU A 199 -1.79 -0.81 13.68
N ILE A 200 -2.82 -0.41 14.41
CA ILE A 200 -3.19 0.97 14.69
C ILE A 200 -3.00 1.19 16.16
N SER A 201 -2.08 2.09 16.51
CA SER A 201 -1.83 2.48 17.89
C SER A 201 -2.24 3.92 18.13
N SER A 202 -2.89 4.16 19.26
CA SER A 202 -3.26 5.50 19.74
C SER A 202 -2.16 6.08 20.64
N PRO A 203 -1.20 6.88 20.11
CA PRO A 203 -0.19 7.51 20.95
C PRO A 203 -0.78 8.58 21.89
N THR A 204 -2.01 9.02 21.61
CA THR A 204 -2.77 10.00 22.38
C THR A 204 -4.16 9.46 22.68
N ASN A 205 -4.72 9.90 23.81
CA ASN A 205 -6.07 9.50 24.20
C ASN A 205 -7.13 10.06 23.25
N GLY A 206 -8.19 9.28 23.02
CA GLY A 206 -9.36 9.71 22.25
C GLY A 206 -9.19 9.67 20.74
N LEU A 207 -8.32 8.78 20.22
CA LEU A 207 -8.23 8.54 18.79
C LEU A 207 -9.54 7.94 18.25
N ASP A 208 -10.11 8.61 17.26
CA ASP A 208 -11.17 8.09 16.42
C ASP A 208 -10.64 8.01 14.97
N ILE A 209 -10.57 6.80 14.40
CA ILE A 209 -10.03 6.56 13.05
C ILE A 209 -10.85 5.51 12.29
N SER A 210 -11.01 5.68 10.99
CA SER A 210 -11.77 4.73 10.15
C SER A 210 -11.29 4.61 8.71
N PHE A 211 -11.50 3.44 8.12
CA PHE A 211 -11.04 3.05 6.78
C PHE A 211 -12.14 2.31 6.02
N ASP A 212 -12.18 2.45 4.70
CA ASP A 212 -13.18 1.81 3.84
C ASP A 212 -12.62 0.70 2.94
N PHE A 213 -11.32 0.68 2.66
CA PHE A 213 -10.67 -0.43 1.98
C PHE A 213 -9.17 -0.54 2.26
N LEU A 214 -8.62 -1.73 2.02
CA LEU A 214 -7.20 -2.01 1.87
C LEU A 214 -6.99 -2.84 0.60
N GLN A 215 -6.08 -2.41 -0.26
CA GLN A 215 -5.74 -3.12 -1.50
C GLN A 215 -4.28 -2.90 -1.90
N THR A 216 -3.81 -3.62 -2.92
CA THR A 216 -2.56 -3.27 -3.60
C THR A 216 -2.81 -2.23 -4.70
N ASN A 217 -1.78 -1.44 -5.03
CA ASN A 217 -1.83 -0.47 -6.12
C ASN A 217 -0.41 -0.24 -6.69
N VAL A 218 -0.34 0.55 -7.75
CA VAL A 218 0.89 1.03 -8.37
C VAL A 218 1.18 2.45 -7.87
N ALA A 219 2.10 2.58 -6.92
CA ALA A 219 2.72 3.85 -6.58
C ALA A 219 3.55 4.39 -7.76
N PRO A 220 3.46 5.70 -8.06
CA PRO A 220 4.28 6.33 -9.09
C PRO A 220 5.77 6.14 -8.78
N VAL A 221 6.49 5.47 -9.69
CA VAL A 221 7.94 5.36 -9.58
C VAL A 221 8.55 6.71 -9.93
N PRO A 222 9.34 7.35 -9.03
CA PRO A 222 10.02 8.58 -9.38
C PRO A 222 10.96 8.32 -10.56
N VAL A 223 10.65 8.88 -11.74
CA VAL A 223 11.55 8.78 -12.89
C VAL A 223 12.83 9.55 -12.55
N PRO A 224 14.02 8.92 -12.57
CA PRO A 224 15.25 9.65 -12.38
C PRO A 224 15.33 10.75 -13.45
N SER A 225 15.62 11.97 -13.02
CA SER A 225 15.75 13.15 -13.89
C SER A 225 16.72 12.95 -15.06
N ALA A 226 17.58 11.92 -15.00
CA ALA A 226 18.41 11.47 -16.12
C ALA A 226 17.64 11.19 -17.42
N VAL A 227 16.40 10.69 -17.38
CA VAL A 227 15.58 10.47 -18.60
C VAL A 227 15.17 11.80 -19.23
N PHE A 228 14.89 12.82 -18.39
CA PHE A 228 14.60 14.17 -18.84
C PHE A 228 15.84 14.85 -19.46
N PHE A 229 17.02 14.61 -18.87
CA PHE A 229 18.29 15.12 -19.40
C PHE A 229 18.73 14.41 -20.70
N MET A 230 18.46 13.11 -20.84
CA MET A 230 18.75 12.38 -22.08
C MET A 230 17.89 12.89 -23.25
N GLY A 231 16.62 13.19 -23.00
CA GLY A 231 15.72 13.78 -24.00
C GLY A 231 16.18 15.18 -24.43
N SER A 232 16.50 16.04 -23.47
CA SER A 232 16.95 17.42 -23.76
C SER A 232 18.35 17.50 -24.39
N ALA A 233 19.28 16.62 -24.03
CA ALA A 233 20.60 16.54 -24.65
C ALA A 233 20.51 16.17 -26.15
N LEU A 234 19.58 15.29 -26.52
CA LEU A 234 19.36 14.91 -27.93
C LEU A 234 18.78 16.08 -28.76
N PHE A 235 17.85 16.86 -28.18
CA PHE A 235 17.36 18.09 -28.81
C PHE A 235 18.45 19.16 -28.93
N GLY A 236 19.32 19.29 -27.93
CA GLY A 236 20.45 20.23 -27.96
C GLY A 236 21.48 19.89 -29.04
N LEU A 237 21.82 18.60 -29.21
CA LEU A 237 22.74 18.14 -30.24
C LEU A 237 22.18 18.26 -31.67
N GLY A 238 20.86 18.09 -31.85
CA GLY A 238 20.22 18.27 -33.16
C GLY A 238 20.20 19.72 -33.67
N LEU A 239 20.33 20.71 -32.78
CA LEU A 239 20.38 22.13 -33.16
C LEU A 239 21.81 22.62 -33.45
N LEU A 240 22.84 21.88 -33.05
CA LEU A 240 24.25 22.26 -33.26
C LEU A 240 24.77 21.91 -34.65
N ASP A 241 24.08 21.03 -35.40
CA ASP A 241 24.52 20.58 -36.75
C ASP A 241 24.07 21.49 -37.90
N ARG A 242 23.39 22.62 -37.62
CA ARG A 242 22.83 23.51 -38.66
C ARG A 242 23.54 24.86 -38.74
N ARG A 243 24.87 24.89 -38.57
CA ARG A 243 25.65 26.13 -38.75
C ARG A 243 27.04 25.93 -39.32
N THR A 244 27.12 25.33 -40.50
CA THR A 244 28.20 25.59 -41.46
C THR A 244 27.58 25.56 -42.84
N ASP A 245 27.43 26.74 -43.46
CA ASP A 245 27.60 27.01 -44.90
C ASP A 245 26.91 28.33 -45.24
N SER A 246 27.70 29.41 -45.20
CA SER A 246 27.41 30.66 -45.90
C SER A 246 28.75 31.32 -46.23
N GLU A 247 29.24 31.04 -47.44
CA GLU A 247 30.13 31.95 -48.19
C GLU A 247 29.31 33.12 -48.77
#